data_AF-A0AA95HGD7-F1
#
_entry.id   AF-A0AA95HGD7-F1
#
_cell.length_a   1.000
_cell.length_b   1.000
_cell.length_c   1.000
_cell.angle_alpha   90.00
_cell.angle_beta   90.00
_cell.angle_gamma   90.00
#
_symmetry.space_group_name_H-M   'P 1'
#
loop_
_entity.id
_entity.type
_entity.pdbx_description
1 polymer ?
#
loop_
_entity_poly.entity_id
_entity_poly.type
_entity_poly.pdbx_seq_one_letter_code
_entity_poly.pdbx_strand_id
1 'polypeptide(L)'
;MSGYKNDRRNTGWDEPKPTLETSSIKFTPEPNTSSINPELFNSIALNTAKTLAATGREQNKSTQIRRFYDELLMWEAKVTQNPEKFGEYLPFIRMLNAKAAYAEGRKHVDNNFTAFMQHCLQQVTDDKTLRTFKLFFEAMLGFYKLKKKD
;
A
#
# COMPACT_ATOMS: atom_id res chain seq x y z
N MET A 1 -18.88 -34.17 42.11
CA MET A 1 -19.75 -33.95 40.92
C MET A 1 -19.59 -32.51 40.50
N SER A 2 -18.87 -32.26 39.40
CA SER A 2 -19.42 -32.06 38.05
C SER A 2 -19.65 -30.58 37.78
N GLY A 3 -18.94 -30.07 36.77
CA GLY A 3 -19.09 -28.69 36.31
C GLY A 3 -17.92 -28.14 35.52
N TYR A 4 -17.25 -28.94 34.69
CA TYR A 4 -16.34 -28.41 33.66
C TYR A 4 -17.16 -27.55 32.69
N LYS A 5 -17.05 -26.23 32.80
CA LYS A 5 -17.47 -25.32 31.73
C LYS A 5 -16.38 -25.37 30.66
N ASN A 6 -16.80 -25.87 29.50
CA ASN A 6 -16.00 -26.08 28.31
C ASN A 6 -15.65 -24.73 27.69
N ASP A 7 -14.53 -24.13 28.10
CA ASP A 7 -13.88 -23.04 27.38
C ASP A 7 -13.37 -23.60 26.05
N ARG A 8 -14.19 -23.51 25.01
CA ARG A 8 -13.76 -23.72 23.63
C ARG A 8 -12.78 -22.59 23.29
N ARG A 9 -11.52 -22.78 23.63
CA ARG A 9 -10.41 -22.05 23.01
C ARG A 9 -10.52 -22.34 21.53
N ASN A 10 -10.93 -21.35 20.76
CA ASN A 10 -10.75 -21.32 19.33
C ASN A 10 -9.24 -21.29 19.08
N THR A 11 -8.58 -22.44 19.15
CA THR A 11 -7.22 -22.64 18.65
C THR A 11 -7.32 -22.78 17.14
N GLY A 12 -7.81 -21.72 16.49
CA GLY A 12 -7.62 -21.55 15.06
C GLY A 12 -6.13 -21.32 14.91
N TRP A 13 -5.44 -22.27 14.28
CA TRP A 13 -4.16 -21.98 13.67
C TRP A 13 -4.40 -20.77 12.78
N ASP A 14 -3.93 -19.59 13.18
CA ASP A 14 -3.98 -18.40 12.33
C ASP A 14 -3.26 -18.80 11.05
N GLU A 15 -4.01 -19.01 9.96
CA GLU A 15 -3.39 -19.23 8.66
C GLU A 15 -2.40 -18.08 8.44
N PRO A 16 -1.16 -18.38 8.00
CA PRO A 16 -0.17 -17.35 7.80
C PRO A 16 -0.73 -16.32 6.82
N LYS A 17 -0.79 -15.06 7.25
CA LYS A 17 -1.22 -13.96 6.38
C LYS A 17 -0.34 -13.95 5.12
N PRO A 18 -0.91 -13.76 3.92
CA PRO A 18 -0.12 -13.73 2.70
C PRO A 18 0.88 -12.57 2.77
N THR A 19 2.13 -12.84 2.40
CA THR A 19 3.17 -11.80 2.26
C THR A 19 2.99 -11.10 0.91
N LEU A 20 3.12 -9.77 0.89
CA LEU A 20 3.08 -9.01 -0.35
C LEU A 20 4.38 -9.17 -1.17
N GLU A 21 4.24 -9.65 -2.41
CA GLU A 21 5.32 -9.72 -3.39
C GLU A 21 5.60 -8.35 -4.03
N THR A 22 6.34 -7.50 -3.32
CA THR A 22 6.63 -6.11 -3.75
C THR A 22 7.53 -6.02 -4.97
N SER A 23 8.39 -7.00 -5.23
CA SER A 23 9.36 -7.01 -6.34
C SER A 23 8.74 -6.87 -7.74
N SER A 24 7.46 -7.25 -7.87
CA SER A 24 6.68 -7.09 -9.10
C SER A 24 6.25 -5.64 -9.38
N ILE A 25 6.23 -4.78 -8.35
CA ILE A 25 5.84 -3.37 -8.45
C ILE A 25 7.06 -2.56 -8.89
N LYS A 26 7.12 -2.22 -10.18
CA LYS A 26 8.21 -1.44 -10.78
C LYS A 26 7.67 -0.22 -11.52
N PHE A 27 8.17 0.97 -11.17
CA PHE A 27 7.73 2.24 -11.77
C PHE A 27 8.55 2.69 -12.98
N THR A 28 9.65 1.99 -13.24
CA THR A 28 10.49 2.20 -14.42
C THR A 28 10.38 0.99 -15.36
N PRO A 29 10.62 1.17 -16.67
CA PRO A 29 10.78 0.06 -17.60
C PRO A 29 11.89 -0.90 -17.17
N GLU A 30 11.79 -2.14 -17.62
CA GLU A 30 12.86 -3.13 -17.47
C GLU A 30 14.03 -2.78 -18.42
N PRO A 31 15.23 -3.31 -18.16
CA PRO A 31 16.32 -3.21 -19.11
C PRO A 31 15.89 -3.70 -20.50
N ASN A 32 16.18 -2.91 -21.53
CA ASN A 32 15.81 -3.15 -22.93
C ASN A 32 14.32 -2.99 -23.27
N THR A 33 13.51 -2.39 -22.38
CA THR A 33 12.14 -1.98 -22.71
C THR A 33 11.96 -0.47 -22.57
N SER A 34 11.12 0.13 -23.43
CA SER A 34 10.86 1.58 -23.42
C SER A 34 9.57 1.96 -22.70
N SER A 35 8.71 0.98 -22.38
CA SER A 35 7.42 1.18 -21.73
C SER A 35 7.36 0.47 -20.39
N ILE A 36 6.59 1.05 -19.48
CA ILE A 36 6.25 0.41 -18.20
C ILE A 36 5.51 -0.91 -18.45
N ASN A 37 5.60 -1.83 -17.49
CA ASN A 37 4.89 -3.11 -17.56
C ASN A 37 3.36 -2.85 -17.70
N PRO A 38 2.70 -3.33 -18.76
CA PRO A 38 1.25 -3.13 -18.95
C PRO A 38 0.40 -3.73 -17.82
N GLU A 39 0.94 -4.72 -17.10
CA GLU A 39 0.26 -5.36 -15.97
C GLU A 39 0.35 -4.57 -14.66
N LEU A 40 1.14 -3.49 -14.61
CA LEU A 40 1.35 -2.68 -13.41
C LEU A 40 0.01 -2.18 -12.85
N PHE A 41 -0.81 -1.55 -13.69
CA PHE A 41 -2.12 -1.02 -13.26
C PHE A 41 -3.25 -2.03 -13.33
N ASN A 42 -2.97 -3.29 -13.70
CA ASN A 42 -3.96 -4.35 -13.83
C ASN A 42 -3.70 -5.49 -12.82
N SER A 43 -3.10 -6.60 -13.25
CA SER A 43 -2.96 -7.79 -12.40
C SER A 43 -2.06 -7.55 -11.19
N ILE A 44 -1.02 -6.72 -11.29
CA ILE A 44 -0.13 -6.38 -10.17
C ILE A 44 -0.89 -5.55 -9.12
N ALA A 45 -1.65 -4.53 -9.57
CA ALA A 45 -2.50 -3.73 -8.70
C ALA A 45 -3.60 -4.58 -8.03
N LEU A 46 -4.24 -5.49 -8.78
CA LEU A 46 -5.24 -6.42 -8.26
C LEU A 46 -4.66 -7.37 -7.20
N ASN A 47 -3.48 -7.94 -7.45
CA ASN A 47 -2.85 -8.85 -6.51
C ASN A 47 -2.41 -8.12 -5.24
N THR A 48 -1.85 -6.91 -5.38
CA THR A 48 -1.54 -6.02 -4.25
C THR A 48 -2.80 -5.75 -3.42
N ALA A 49 -3.90 -5.38 -4.07
CA ALA A 49 -5.17 -5.12 -3.40
C ALA A 49 -5.72 -6.34 -2.64
N LYS A 50 -5.64 -7.54 -3.24
CA LYS A 50 -6.04 -8.79 -2.57
C LYS A 50 -5.21 -9.04 -1.30
N THR A 51 -3.89 -8.92 -1.38
CA THR A 51 -3.01 -9.17 -0.24
C THR A 51 -3.26 -8.15 0.88
N LEU A 52 -3.38 -6.86 0.56
CA LEU A 52 -3.68 -5.83 1.55
C LEU A 52 -5.09 -5.97 2.17
N ALA A 53 -6.02 -6.62 1.47
CA ALA A 53 -7.37 -6.86 1.98
C ALA A 53 -7.43 -8.11 2.88
N ALA A 54 -6.49 -9.06 2.71
CA ALA A 54 -6.36 -10.30 3.47
C ALA A 54 -5.76 -10.07 4.87
N THR A 55 -6.42 -9.22 5.66
CA THR A 55 -6.01 -8.84 7.01
C THR A 55 -7.21 -8.73 7.94
N GLY A 56 -6.95 -8.54 9.24
CA GLY A 56 -8.00 -8.43 10.25
C GLY A 56 -8.96 -7.26 9.98
N ARG A 57 -10.18 -7.33 10.54
CA ARG A 57 -11.22 -6.29 10.35
C ARG A 57 -10.77 -4.90 10.79
N GLU A 58 -9.92 -4.82 11.80
CA GLU A 58 -9.44 -3.56 12.36
C GLU A 58 -8.23 -2.97 11.61
N GLN A 59 -7.57 -3.77 10.77
CA GLN A 59 -6.40 -3.37 9.98
C GLN A 59 -6.79 -3.05 8.54
N ASN A 60 -6.06 -2.10 7.94
CA ASN A 60 -6.21 -1.70 6.55
C ASN A 60 -7.65 -1.29 6.19
N LYS A 61 -8.38 -0.63 7.11
CA LYS A 61 -9.70 -0.07 6.76
C LYS A 61 -9.55 0.85 5.55
N SER A 62 -10.54 0.85 4.65
CA SER A 62 -10.52 1.67 3.43
C SER A 62 -10.25 3.15 3.73
N THR A 63 -10.78 3.66 4.84
CA THR A 63 -10.55 5.04 5.29
C THR A 63 -9.11 5.30 5.71
N GLN A 64 -8.40 4.32 6.29
CA GLN A 64 -6.99 4.45 6.65
C GLN A 64 -6.12 4.48 5.40
N ILE A 65 -6.29 3.51 4.50
CA ILE A 65 -5.54 3.46 3.22
C ILE A 65 -5.80 4.73 2.41
N ARG A 66 -7.06 5.17 2.32
CA ARG A 66 -7.44 6.36 1.54
C ARG A 66 -6.73 7.62 2.03
N ARG A 67 -6.51 7.79 3.33
CA ARG A 67 -5.77 8.95 3.87
C ARG A 67 -4.34 9.03 3.33
N PHE A 68 -3.65 7.89 3.18
CA PHE A 68 -2.32 7.85 2.58
C PHE A 68 -2.36 8.22 1.10
N TYR A 69 -3.38 7.75 0.36
CA TYR A 69 -3.59 8.13 -1.03
C TYR A 69 -3.90 9.62 -1.19
N ASP A 70 -4.78 10.18 -0.37
CA ASP A 70 -5.14 11.60 -0.45
C ASP A 70 -3.92 12.50 -0.18
N GLU A 71 -3.03 12.10 0.75
CA GLU A 71 -1.78 12.81 0.98
C GLU A 71 -0.79 12.66 -0.19
N LEU A 72 -0.66 11.47 -0.77
CA LEU A 72 0.15 11.25 -1.98
C LEU A 72 -0.37 12.10 -3.15
N LEU A 73 -1.69 12.15 -3.34
CA LEU A 73 -2.36 12.95 -4.37
C LEU A 73 -2.06 14.45 -4.18
N MET A 74 -2.10 14.94 -2.95
CA MET A 74 -1.72 16.32 -2.64
C MET A 74 -0.25 16.59 -3.03
N TRP A 75 0.68 15.69 -2.71
CA TRP A 75 2.09 15.86 -3.07
C TRP A 75 2.32 15.81 -4.58
N GLU A 76 1.66 14.88 -5.28
CA GLU A 76 1.74 14.77 -6.74
C GLU A 76 1.19 16.03 -7.42
N ALA A 77 0.11 16.62 -6.90
CA ALA A 77 -0.41 17.90 -7.40
C ALA A 77 0.60 19.05 -7.19
N LYS A 78 1.26 19.12 -6.03
CA LYS A 78 2.30 20.13 -5.76
C LYS A 78 3.51 20.01 -6.69
N VAL A 79 3.99 18.78 -6.91
CA VAL A 79 5.10 18.49 -7.84
C VAL A 79 4.70 18.82 -9.27
N THR A 80 3.48 18.46 -9.69
CA THR A 80 2.98 18.79 -11.04
C THR A 80 2.94 20.31 -11.27
N GLN A 81 2.53 21.08 -10.26
CA GLN A 81 2.48 22.55 -10.35
C GLN A 81 3.87 23.21 -10.26
N ASN A 82 4.82 22.60 -9.56
CA ASN A 82 6.16 23.14 -9.32
C ASN A 82 7.22 22.03 -9.44
N PRO A 83 7.52 21.51 -10.65
CA PRO A 83 8.42 20.37 -10.82
C PRO A 83 9.84 20.66 -10.32
N GLU A 84 10.29 21.90 -10.41
CA GLU A 84 11.61 22.36 -9.95
C GLU A 84 11.79 22.22 -8.43
N LYS A 85 10.69 22.18 -7.67
CA LYS A 85 10.70 22.00 -6.20
C LYS A 85 10.62 20.54 -5.77
N PHE A 86 10.68 19.58 -6.70
CA PHE A 86 10.61 18.15 -6.35
C PHE A 86 11.64 17.76 -5.28
N GLY A 87 12.87 18.26 -5.38
CA GLY A 87 13.92 18.00 -4.39
C GLY A 87 13.57 18.49 -2.98
N GLU A 88 12.89 19.64 -2.87
CA GLU A 88 12.40 20.18 -1.59
C GLU A 88 11.21 19.38 -1.04
N TYR A 89 10.37 18.83 -1.92
CA TYR A 89 9.20 18.04 -1.53
C TYR A 89 9.54 16.57 -1.18
N LEU A 90 10.60 16.02 -1.77
CA LEU A 90 10.95 14.61 -1.65
C LEU A 90 11.11 14.12 -0.19
N PRO A 91 11.74 14.87 0.74
CA PRO A 91 11.78 14.46 2.15
C PRO A 91 10.39 14.29 2.77
N PHE A 92 9.45 15.17 2.44
CA PHE A 92 8.08 15.13 2.96
C PHE A 92 7.24 14.02 2.30
N ILE A 93 7.49 13.75 1.02
CA ILE A 93 6.92 12.57 0.34
C ILE A 93 7.43 11.29 1.03
N ARG A 94 8.74 11.19 1.31
CA ARG A 94 9.33 10.03 2.02
C ARG A 94 8.84 9.91 3.46
N MET A 95 8.44 11.00 4.11
CA MET A 95 7.86 10.99 5.46
C MET A 95 6.57 10.15 5.56
N LEU A 96 5.88 9.87 4.44
CA LEU A 96 4.78 8.92 4.39
C LEU A 96 5.16 7.52 4.93
N ASN A 97 6.43 7.10 4.83
CA ASN A 97 6.92 5.86 5.45
C ASN A 97 6.83 5.91 6.99
N ALA A 98 7.23 7.02 7.60
CA ALA A 98 7.13 7.18 9.05
C ALA A 98 5.67 7.17 9.51
N LYS A 99 4.77 7.76 8.72
CA LYS A 99 3.32 7.72 8.98
C LYS A 99 2.75 6.32 8.87
N ALA A 100 3.18 5.53 7.88
CA ALA A 100 2.78 4.13 7.73
C ALA A 100 3.25 3.29 8.93
N ALA A 101 4.52 3.42 9.33
CA ALA A 101 5.07 2.74 10.51
C ALA A 101 4.33 3.11 11.81
N TYR A 102 3.98 4.39 11.99
CA TYR A 102 3.18 4.82 13.14
C TYR A 102 1.77 4.19 13.12
N ALA A 103 1.10 4.21 11.97
CA ALA A 103 -0.21 3.58 11.81
C ALA A 103 -0.17 2.07 12.07
N GLU A 104 0.92 1.40 11.69
CA GLU A 104 1.16 -0.02 11.97
C GLU A 104 1.33 -0.26 13.47
N GLY A 105 2.14 0.56 14.17
CA GLY A 105 2.28 0.50 15.63
C GLY A 105 0.95 0.74 16.37
N ARG A 106 0.03 1.49 15.76
CA ARG A 106 -1.35 1.69 16.23
C ARG A 106 -2.34 0.60 15.77
N LYS A 107 -1.86 -0.42 15.05
CA LYS A 107 -2.65 -1.52 14.47
C LYS A 107 -3.75 -1.06 13.52
N HIS A 108 -3.60 0.13 12.91
CA HIS A 108 -4.53 0.65 11.89
C HIS A 108 -4.21 0.11 10.51
N VAL A 109 -2.95 -0.21 10.27
CA VAL A 109 -2.48 -0.91 9.08
C VAL A 109 -1.65 -2.13 9.50
N ASP A 110 -1.33 -3.00 8.55
CA ASP A 110 -0.43 -4.14 8.78
C ASP A 110 0.92 -3.96 8.08
N ASN A 111 1.81 -4.91 8.35
CA ASN A 111 3.17 -4.96 7.80
C ASN A 111 3.19 -5.00 6.26
N ASN A 112 2.20 -5.65 5.62
CA ASN A 112 2.09 -5.65 4.17
C ASN A 112 1.84 -4.24 3.63
N PHE A 113 0.99 -3.45 4.28
CA PHE A 113 0.77 -2.06 3.89
C PHE A 113 2.02 -1.20 4.10
N THR A 114 2.73 -1.37 5.21
CA THR A 114 4.00 -0.66 5.45
C THR A 114 5.05 -1.02 4.40
N ALA A 115 5.20 -2.31 4.08
CA ALA A 115 6.13 -2.79 3.05
C ALA A 115 5.74 -2.26 1.65
N PHE A 116 4.45 -2.24 1.32
CA PHE A 116 3.92 -1.61 0.11
C PHE A 116 4.35 -0.14 0.00
N MET A 117 4.10 0.66 1.04
CA MET A 117 4.46 2.08 1.06
C MET A 117 5.96 2.29 0.94
N GLN A 118 6.75 1.54 1.72
CA GLN A 118 8.22 1.62 1.70
C GLN A 118 8.77 1.33 0.29
N HIS A 119 8.33 0.24 -0.31
CA HIS A 119 8.80 -0.18 -1.64
C HIS A 119 8.44 0.83 -2.73
N CYS A 120 7.21 1.35 -2.71
CA CYS A 120 6.77 2.33 -3.69
C CYS A 120 7.49 3.68 -3.51
N LEU A 121 7.60 4.17 -2.28
CA LEU A 121 8.26 5.45 -1.99
C LEU A 121 9.77 5.40 -2.26
N GLN A 122 10.41 4.24 -2.13
CA GLN A 122 11.82 4.08 -2.50
C GLN A 122 12.05 4.37 -3.98
N GLN A 123 11.12 3.99 -4.85
CA GLN A 123 11.19 4.17 -6.30
C GLN A 123 10.86 5.60 -6.75
N VAL A 124 10.34 6.46 -5.86
CA VAL A 124 10.07 7.86 -6.20
C VAL A 124 11.37 8.65 -6.20
N THR A 125 11.85 8.95 -7.41
CA THR A 125 13.11 9.68 -7.67
C THR A 125 12.90 10.93 -8.52
N ASP A 126 11.73 11.08 -9.14
CA ASP A 126 11.33 12.21 -9.97
C ASP A 126 9.80 12.35 -10.03
N ASP A 127 9.32 13.36 -10.77
CA ASP A 127 7.90 13.62 -11.01
C ASP A 127 7.19 12.45 -11.72
N LYS A 128 7.88 11.78 -12.65
CA LYS A 128 7.32 10.67 -13.43
C LYS A 128 7.08 9.44 -12.57
N THR A 129 8.04 9.05 -11.74
CA THR A 129 7.92 7.93 -10.80
C THR A 129 6.92 8.22 -9.70
N LEU A 130 6.82 9.48 -9.22
CA LEU A 130 5.76 9.90 -8.31
C LEU A 130 4.37 9.76 -8.96
N ARG A 131 4.22 10.22 -10.21
CA ARG A 131 2.98 10.06 -10.97
C ARG A 131 2.61 8.59 -11.15
N THR A 132 3.57 7.75 -11.49
CA THR A 132 3.36 6.30 -11.63
C THR A 132 2.94 5.67 -10.30
N PHE A 133 3.54 6.06 -9.18
CA PHE A 133 3.09 5.61 -7.86
C PHE A 133 1.63 6.00 -7.59
N LYS A 134 1.28 7.27 -7.82
CA LYS A 134 -0.09 7.77 -7.65
C LYS A 134 -1.09 6.94 -8.47
N LEU A 135 -0.79 6.69 -9.74
CA LEU A 135 -1.66 5.90 -10.63
C LEU A 135 -1.74 4.43 -10.20
N PHE A 136 -0.63 3.83 -9.78
CA PHE A 136 -0.63 2.47 -9.24
C PHE A 136 -1.50 2.35 -7.99
N PHE A 137 -1.35 3.29 -7.04
CA PHE A 137 -2.14 3.33 -5.82
C PHE A 137 -3.64 3.53 -6.16
N GLU A 138 -3.97 4.39 -7.12
CA GLU A 138 -5.34 4.60 -7.58
C GLU A 138 -5.97 3.33 -8.16
N ALA A 139 -5.26 2.62 -9.04
CA ALA A 139 -5.70 1.33 -9.60
C ALA A 139 -5.87 0.28 -8.49
N MET A 140 -4.91 0.20 -7.57
CA MET A 140 -4.97 -0.71 -6.42
C MET A 140 -6.20 -0.41 -5.56
N LEU A 141 -6.50 0.85 -5.25
CA LEU A 141 -7.70 1.24 -4.49
C LEU A 141 -9.00 0.82 -5.18
N GLY A 142 -9.07 0.92 -6.50
CA GLY A 142 -10.21 0.45 -7.29
C GLY A 142 -10.49 -1.04 -7.05
N PHE A 143 -9.46 -1.88 -7.14
CA PHE A 143 -9.58 -3.30 -6.83
C PHE A 143 -9.77 -3.57 -5.32
N TYR A 144 -9.15 -2.76 -4.46
CA TYR A 144 -9.24 -2.89 -3.01
C TYR A 144 -10.67 -2.79 -2.53
N LYS A 145 -11.45 -1.87 -3.09
CA LYS A 145 -12.85 -1.68 -2.75
C LYS A 145 -13.71 -2.91 -3.05
N LEU A 146 -13.34 -3.72 -4.05
CA LEU A 146 -14.01 -4.99 -4.37
C LEU A 146 -13.68 -6.09 -3.35
N LYS A 147 -12.51 -6.03 -2.70
CA LYS A 147 -12.00 -7.07 -1.81
C LYS A 147 -12.27 -6.79 -0.33
N LYS A 148 -12.15 -5.53 0.10
CA LYS A 148 -12.37 -5.12 1.48
C LYS A 148 -13.81 -4.59 1.65
N LYS A 149 -14.65 -5.40 2.29
CA LYS A 149 -15.97 -4.98 2.76
C LYS A 149 -15.82 -4.53 4.22
N ASP A 150 -15.64 -3.22 4.41
CA ASP A 150 -15.63 -2.60 5.75
C ASP A 150 -17.05 -2.42 6.30
#